data_AF-A0A438JYB3-F1
#
_entry.id   AF-A0A438JYB3-F1
#
_cell.length_a   1.000
_cell.length_b   1.000
_cell.length_c   1.000
_cell.angle_alpha   90.00
_cell.angle_beta   90.00
_cell.angle_gamma   90.00
#
_symmetry.space_group_name_H-M   'P 1'
#
loop_
_entity.id
_entity.type
_entity.pdbx_description
1 polymer ?
#
loop_
_entity_poly.entity_id
_entity_poly.type
_entity_poly.pdbx_seq_one_letter_code
_entity_poly.pdbx_strand_id
1 'polypeptide(L)'
;MDMRKIVVVVEDVEAARTAFEWALHNLLRYGDLITLLHVFPKRSRSKKKLRLSRLKGFQLALSFKDICSDFPNTKIEIVVTEGDHEGDRIVAVVREIGASALVVGLHDQSFLYKLAMAHNNIASSFNCRVLAVKSNASSSPDSSSIPNSSTNMDFSQIDLAGLQ
;
A
#
# COMPACT_ATOMS: atom_id res chain seq x y z
N MET A 1 11.82 -23.67 -1.03
CA MET A 1 10.78 -22.66 -0.75
C MET A 1 10.99 -21.55 -1.75
N ASP A 2 9.99 -21.24 -2.57
CA ASP A 2 10.11 -20.18 -3.56
C ASP A 2 10.08 -18.81 -2.87
N MET A 3 10.99 -17.92 -3.29
CA MET A 3 11.08 -16.56 -2.75
C MET A 3 9.82 -15.78 -3.10
N ARG A 4 9.01 -15.43 -2.09
CA ARG A 4 7.80 -14.65 -2.31
C ARG A 4 8.14 -13.18 -2.37
N LYS A 5 7.49 -12.47 -3.29
CA LYS A 5 7.55 -11.02 -3.39
C LYS A 5 6.30 -10.43 -2.75
N ILE A 6 6.49 -9.55 -1.78
CA ILE A 6 5.42 -8.85 -1.07
C ILE A 6 5.57 -7.37 -1.40
N VAL A 7 4.54 -6.78 -1.98
CA VAL A 7 4.53 -5.33 -2.28
C VAL A 7 3.75 -4.62 -1.20
N VAL A 8 4.29 -3.52 -0.68
CA VAL A 8 3.64 -2.66 0.29
C VAL A 8 3.54 -1.26 -0.29
N VAL A 9 2.33 -0.70 -0.39
CA VAL A 9 2.15 0.68 -0.86
C VAL A 9 2.48 1.64 0.26
N VAL A 10 3.37 2.59 -0.03
CA VAL A 10 3.86 3.59 0.91
C VAL A 10 3.25 4.95 0.61
N GLU A 11 2.52 5.48 1.59
CA GLU A 11 1.91 6.80 1.59
C GLU A 11 2.34 7.56 2.85
N ASP A 12 2.25 8.89 2.83
CA ASP A 12 2.60 9.74 3.98
C ASP A 12 1.41 9.84 4.95
N VAL A 13 0.97 8.68 5.44
CA VAL A 13 -0.14 8.51 6.37
C VAL A 13 0.18 7.39 7.34
N GLU A 14 -0.37 7.47 8.56
CA GLU A 14 -0.08 6.48 9.60
C GLU A 14 -0.60 5.09 9.25
N ALA A 15 -1.74 5.01 8.55
CA ALA A 15 -2.30 3.75 8.07
C ALA A 15 -1.30 2.95 7.21
N ALA A 16 -0.44 3.61 6.43
CA ALA A 16 0.57 2.94 5.62
C ALA A 16 1.70 2.37 6.49
N ARG A 17 2.12 3.07 7.56
CA ARG A 17 3.11 2.56 8.52
C ARG A 17 2.57 1.34 9.26
N THR A 18 1.35 1.43 9.78
CA THR A 18 0.68 0.29 10.44
C THR A 18 0.53 -0.90 9.50
N ALA A 19 0.18 -0.68 8.23
CA ALA A 19 0.09 -1.74 7.23
C ALA A 19 1.44 -2.41 6.97
N PHE A 20 2.52 -1.63 6.94
CA PHE A 20 3.86 -2.15 6.76
C PHE A 20 4.31 -2.99 7.97
N GLU A 21 4.14 -2.47 9.17
CA GLU A 21 4.43 -3.19 10.42
C GLU A 21 3.63 -4.51 10.50
N TRP A 22 2.34 -4.47 10.19
CA TRP A 22 1.51 -5.67 10.12
C TRP A 22 2.05 -6.69 9.10
N ALA A 23 2.51 -6.24 7.92
CA ALA A 23 3.10 -7.12 6.91
C ALA A 23 4.39 -7.79 7.42
N LEU A 24 5.23 -7.06 8.14
CA LEU A 24 6.45 -7.59 8.75
C LEU A 24 6.13 -8.69 9.79
N HIS A 25 5.12 -8.48 10.64
CA HIS A 25 4.75 -9.47 11.65
C HIS A 25 4.02 -10.71 11.09
N ASN A 26 3.21 -10.55 10.03
CA ASN A 26 2.24 -11.58 9.64
C ASN A 26 2.58 -12.29 8.32
N LEU A 27 3.28 -11.62 7.40
CA LEU A 27 3.54 -12.16 6.07
C LEU A 27 5.00 -12.56 5.86
N LEU A 28 5.92 -11.81 6.47
CA LEU A 28 7.35 -11.95 6.24
C LEU A 28 7.85 -13.32 6.73
N ARG A 29 8.52 -14.05 5.83
CA ARG A 29 9.28 -15.26 6.15
C ARG A 29 10.72 -15.11 5.70
N TYR A 30 11.60 -15.94 6.24
CA TYR A 30 12.98 -15.99 5.81
C TYR A 30 13.06 -16.25 4.30
N GLY A 31 13.79 -15.37 3.60
CA GLY A 31 13.99 -15.46 2.15
C GLY A 31 12.99 -14.66 1.30
N ASP A 32 11.90 -14.14 1.87
CA ASP A 32 10.98 -13.27 1.15
C ASP A 32 11.64 -11.91 0.81
N LEU A 33 11.09 -11.24 -0.21
CA LEU A 33 11.47 -9.89 -0.63
C LEU A 33 10.29 -8.95 -0.43
N ILE A 34 10.52 -7.86 0.31
CA ILE A 34 9.56 -6.78 0.44
C ILE A 34 9.93 -5.66 -0.53
N THR A 35 8.97 -5.23 -1.34
CA THR A 35 9.11 -4.04 -2.19
C THR A 35 8.22 -2.92 -1.64
N LEU A 36 8.84 -1.84 -1.19
CA LEU A 36 8.18 -0.60 -0.80
C LEU A 36 7.86 0.21 -2.05
N LEU A 37 6.59 0.29 -2.42
CA LEU A 37 6.11 0.96 -3.62
C LEU A 37 5.51 2.33 -3.25
N HIS A 38 6.17 3.40 -3.68
CA HIS A 38 5.58 4.74 -3.63
C HIS A 38 5.17 5.21 -5.02
N VAL A 39 3.95 5.70 -5.14
CA VAL A 39 3.40 6.22 -6.39
C VAL A 39 3.08 7.70 -6.23
N PHE A 40 3.80 8.53 -6.98
CA PHE A 40 3.59 9.98 -6.95
C PHE A 40 2.78 10.42 -8.17
N PRO A 41 1.89 11.42 -8.03
CA PRO A 41 0.97 11.78 -9.09
C PRO A 41 1.64 12.62 -10.19
N LYS A 42 1.21 12.40 -11.43
CA LYS A 42 1.59 13.18 -12.62
C LYS A 42 0.92 14.56 -12.66
N ARG A 43 1.19 15.41 -11.67
CA ARG A 43 0.56 16.76 -11.58
C ARG A 43 1.19 17.82 -12.47
N SER A 44 2.37 17.57 -13.06
CA SER A 44 3.15 18.64 -13.70
C SER A 44 3.96 18.13 -14.89
N ARG A 45 3.90 18.87 -16.01
CA ARG A 45 4.75 18.65 -17.19
C ARG A 45 6.22 19.08 -16.99
N SER A 46 6.52 19.82 -15.92
CA SER A 46 7.90 20.24 -15.62
C SER A 46 8.76 19.08 -15.14
N LYS A 47 9.85 18.79 -15.86
CA LYS A 47 10.86 17.78 -15.49
C LYS A 47 11.47 18.03 -14.10
N LYS A 48 11.65 19.30 -13.69
CA LYS A 48 12.22 19.65 -12.38
C LYS A 48 11.27 19.25 -11.24
N LYS A 49 9.99 19.57 -11.39
CA LYS A 49 8.95 19.18 -10.42
C LYS A 49 8.82 17.64 -10.34
N LEU A 50 8.88 16.96 -11.50
CA LEU A 50 8.84 15.50 -11.54
C LEU A 50 10.01 14.85 -10.78
N ARG A 51 11.24 15.33 -11.00
CA ARG A 51 12.42 14.86 -10.27
C ARG A 51 12.30 15.08 -8.77
N LEU A 52 11.76 16.22 -8.36
CA LEU A 52 11.53 16.53 -6.94
C LEU A 52 10.49 15.58 -6.33
N SER A 53 9.37 15.31 -7.00
CA SER A 53 8.37 14.34 -6.51
C SER A 53 8.95 12.94 -6.36
N ARG A 54 9.76 12.49 -7.32
CA ARG A 54 10.46 11.20 -7.23
C ARG A 54 11.42 11.15 -6.05
N LEU A 55 12.19 12.22 -5.81
CA LEU A 55 13.10 12.30 -4.67
C LEU A 55 12.35 12.24 -3.34
N LYS A 56 11.26 13.01 -3.21
CA LYS A 56 10.40 13.00 -2.01
C LYS A 56 9.79 11.62 -1.77
N GLY A 57 9.31 10.96 -2.83
CA GLY A 57 8.79 9.61 -2.76
C GLY A 57 9.84 8.59 -2.30
N PHE A 58 11.07 8.73 -2.78
CA PHE A 58 12.18 7.88 -2.34
C PHE A 58 12.53 8.12 -0.86
N GLN A 59 12.59 9.38 -0.42
CA GLN A 59 12.82 9.73 0.98
C GLN A 59 11.73 9.18 1.89
N LEU A 60 10.46 9.28 1.47
CA LEU A 60 9.34 8.70 2.20
C LEU A 60 9.48 7.18 2.33
N ALA A 61 9.68 6.47 1.21
CA ALA A 61 9.88 5.02 1.23
C ALA A 61 11.12 4.60 2.04
N LEU A 62 12.17 5.42 2.05
CA LEU A 62 13.36 5.19 2.87
C LEU A 62 13.05 5.28 4.37
N SER A 63 12.22 6.23 4.80
CA SER A 63 11.83 6.37 6.23
C SER A 63 11.10 5.15 6.78
N PHE A 64 10.48 4.34 5.92
CA PHE A 64 9.84 3.09 6.35
C PHE A 64 10.86 2.04 6.75
N LYS A 65 12.12 2.11 6.28
CA LYS A 65 13.16 1.15 6.68
C LYS A 65 13.45 1.18 8.18
N ASP A 66 13.24 2.30 8.85
CA ASP A 66 13.47 2.44 10.28
C ASP A 66 12.56 1.49 11.09
N ILE A 67 11.38 1.16 10.56
CA ILE A 67 10.41 0.20 11.15
C ILE A 67 10.95 -1.23 11.12
N CYS A 68 11.93 -1.53 10.27
CA CYS A 68 12.50 -2.88 10.14
C CYS A 68 13.58 -3.20 11.18
N SER A 69 13.83 -2.31 12.15
CA SER A 69 14.88 -2.47 13.15
C SER A 69 14.75 -3.80 13.93
N ASP A 70 13.52 -4.25 14.18
CA ASP A 70 13.22 -5.49 14.91
C ASP A 70 13.18 -6.75 13.99
N PHE A 71 13.37 -6.57 12.68
CA PHE A 71 13.30 -7.63 11.67
C PHE A 71 14.64 -7.79 10.95
N PRO A 72 15.67 -8.35 11.63
CA PRO A 72 17.00 -8.52 11.06
C PRO A 72 16.94 -9.44 9.83
N ASN A 73 17.76 -9.13 8.82
CA ASN A 73 17.85 -9.84 7.54
C ASN A 73 16.63 -9.70 6.58
N THR A 74 15.77 -8.70 6.79
CA THR A 74 14.71 -8.37 5.83
C THR A 74 15.30 -7.80 4.54
N LYS A 75 14.99 -8.43 3.40
CA LYS A 75 15.34 -7.89 2.08
C LYS A 75 14.30 -6.86 1.67
N ILE A 76 14.73 -5.61 1.56
CA ILE A 76 13.86 -4.48 1.20
C ILE A 76 14.35 -3.83 -0.09
N GLU A 77 13.46 -3.75 -1.06
CA GLU A 77 13.61 -2.97 -2.28
C GLU A 77 12.69 -1.74 -2.22
N ILE A 78 13.10 -0.63 -2.84
CA ILE A 78 12.28 0.58 -2.96
C ILE A 78 12.00 0.83 -4.43
N VAL A 79 10.72 0.95 -4.78
CA VAL A 79 10.26 1.33 -6.12
C VAL A 79 9.48 2.63 -6.01
N VAL A 80 9.91 3.64 -6.76
CA VAL A 80 9.24 4.94 -6.81
C VAL A 80 8.86 5.23 -8.26
N THR A 81 7.55 5.31 -8.52
CA THR A 81 7.02 5.40 -9.88
C THR A 81 6.03 6.55 -10.02
N GLU A 82 5.95 7.11 -11.23
CA GLU A 82 4.92 8.09 -11.58
C GLU A 82 3.60 7.35 -11.81
N GLY A 83 2.54 7.76 -11.13
CA GLY A 83 1.21 7.16 -11.26
C GLY A 83 0.15 8.09 -11.85
N ASP A 84 -0.91 7.43 -12.28
CA ASP A 84 -2.19 7.96 -12.67
C ASP A 84 -3.13 8.10 -11.46
N HIS A 85 -4.30 8.71 -11.68
CA HIS A 85 -5.28 8.95 -10.63
C HIS A 85 -6.17 7.74 -10.34
N GLU A 86 -6.26 6.80 -11.29
CA GLU A 86 -7.21 5.68 -11.30
C GLU A 86 -6.57 4.43 -10.71
N GLY A 87 -5.27 4.23 -10.91
CA GLY A 87 -4.49 3.21 -10.25
C GLY A 87 -3.94 2.10 -11.09
N ASP A 88 -4.12 2.20 -12.39
CA ASP A 88 -3.59 1.27 -13.37
C ASP A 88 -2.08 1.13 -13.23
N ARG A 89 -1.37 2.19 -12.86
CA ARG A 89 0.07 2.13 -12.65
C ARG A 89 0.45 1.17 -11.53
N ILE A 90 -0.28 1.19 -10.42
CA ILE A 90 0.02 0.31 -9.28
C ILE A 90 -0.27 -1.13 -9.68
N VAL A 91 -1.40 -1.38 -10.36
CA VAL A 91 -1.74 -2.69 -10.93
C VAL A 91 -0.62 -3.21 -11.84
N ALA A 92 -0.16 -2.40 -12.79
CA ALA A 92 0.89 -2.76 -13.73
C ALA A 92 2.20 -3.11 -13.03
N VAL A 93 2.65 -2.27 -12.09
CA VAL A 93 3.91 -2.48 -11.36
C VAL A 93 3.84 -3.72 -10.46
N VAL A 94 2.74 -3.93 -9.75
CA VAL A 94 2.55 -5.11 -8.89
C VAL A 94 2.57 -6.41 -9.71
N ARG A 95 1.94 -6.40 -10.89
CA ARG A 95 1.98 -7.53 -11.84
C ARG A 95 3.37 -7.76 -12.41
N GLU A 96 4.07 -6.72 -12.82
CA GLU A 96 5.44 -6.79 -13.36
C GLU A 96 6.42 -7.36 -12.33
N ILE A 97 6.29 -6.94 -11.07
CA ILE A 97 7.07 -7.51 -9.96
C ILE A 97 6.78 -9.01 -9.80
N GLY A 98 5.56 -9.46 -10.12
CA GLY A 98 5.10 -10.82 -9.83
C GLY A 98 4.84 -10.98 -8.34
N ALA A 99 4.18 -9.99 -7.73
CA ALA A 99 3.88 -10.01 -6.31
C ALA A 99 2.97 -11.19 -5.95
N SER A 100 3.25 -11.83 -4.83
CA SER A 100 2.37 -12.84 -4.22
C SER A 100 1.31 -12.22 -3.31
N ALA A 101 1.62 -11.05 -2.74
CA ALA A 101 0.70 -10.26 -1.92
C ALA A 101 0.97 -8.76 -2.11
N LEU A 102 -0.12 -7.98 -2.07
CA LEU A 102 -0.13 -6.52 -2.02
C LEU A 102 -0.73 -6.10 -0.68
N VAL A 103 0.00 -5.28 0.07
CA VAL A 103 -0.44 -4.73 1.35
C VAL A 103 -0.57 -3.23 1.26
N VAL A 104 -1.66 -2.69 1.80
CA VAL A 104 -1.98 -1.26 1.73
C VAL A 104 -2.60 -0.79 3.04
N GLY A 105 -2.31 0.45 3.41
CA GLY A 105 -2.99 1.14 4.50
C GLY A 105 -4.38 1.59 4.08
N LEU A 106 -5.40 1.17 4.82
CA LEU A 106 -6.78 1.58 4.57
C LEU A 106 -7.06 2.91 5.29
N HIS A 107 -7.34 3.94 4.49
CA HIS A 107 -7.77 5.26 4.95
C HIS A 107 -8.67 5.93 3.89
N ASP A 108 -9.37 7.00 4.26
CA ASP A 108 -10.44 7.62 3.44
C ASP A 108 -9.97 8.17 2.08
N GLN A 109 -8.67 8.43 1.93
CA GLN A 109 -8.06 8.89 0.67
C GLN A 109 -7.12 7.85 0.06
N SER A 110 -7.17 6.62 0.56
CA SER A 110 -6.29 5.54 0.14
C SER A 110 -6.42 5.29 -1.36
N PHE A 111 -5.31 4.87 -1.93
CA PHE A 111 -5.26 4.44 -3.31
C PHE A 111 -6.33 3.37 -3.62
N LEU A 112 -6.55 2.42 -2.69
CA LEU A 112 -7.55 1.37 -2.84
C LEU A 112 -8.96 1.90 -3.06
N TYR A 113 -9.36 2.95 -2.33
CA TYR A 113 -10.70 3.52 -2.45
C TYR A 113 -10.90 4.16 -3.83
N LYS A 114 -9.88 4.85 -4.36
CA LYS A 114 -9.90 5.42 -5.71
C LYS A 114 -9.99 4.34 -6.78
N LEU A 115 -9.20 3.26 -6.63
CA LEU A 115 -9.22 2.12 -7.52
C LEU A 115 -10.57 1.38 -7.48
N ALA A 116 -11.19 1.25 -6.31
CA ALA A 116 -12.51 0.64 -6.12
C ALA A 116 -13.64 1.42 -6.81
N MET A 117 -13.51 2.75 -6.82
CA MET A 117 -14.48 3.62 -7.48
C MET A 117 -14.30 3.64 -9.00
N ALA A 118 -13.07 3.40 -9.49
CA ALA A 118 -12.77 3.35 -10.92
C ALA A 118 -13.01 1.96 -11.54
N HIS A 119 -12.87 0.88 -10.78
CA HIS A 119 -12.95 -0.49 -11.30
C HIS A 119 -13.83 -1.40 -10.45
N ASN A 120 -14.69 -2.18 -11.11
CA ASN A 120 -15.67 -3.06 -10.47
C ASN A 120 -15.07 -4.33 -9.83
N ASN A 121 -13.80 -4.69 -10.10
CA ASN A 121 -13.18 -5.90 -9.56
C ASN A 121 -11.67 -5.73 -9.32
N ILE A 122 -11.32 -5.24 -8.13
CA ILE A 122 -9.94 -4.88 -7.77
C ILE A 122 -9.06 -6.11 -7.57
N ALA A 123 -9.57 -7.17 -6.92
CA ALA A 123 -8.74 -8.31 -6.55
C ALA A 123 -8.29 -9.13 -7.77
N SER A 124 -9.16 -9.31 -8.76
CA SER A 124 -8.77 -9.92 -10.04
C SER A 124 -7.78 -9.06 -10.82
N SER A 125 -7.72 -7.76 -10.56
CA SER A 125 -6.78 -6.85 -11.24
C SER A 125 -5.34 -7.08 -10.81
N PHE A 126 -5.04 -7.60 -9.62
CA PHE A 126 -3.65 -7.72 -9.16
C PHE A 126 -2.98 -9.08 -9.40
N ASN A 127 -3.75 -10.14 -9.72
CA ASN A 127 -3.27 -11.53 -9.79
C ASN A 127 -2.57 -12.01 -8.50
N CYS A 128 -2.83 -11.35 -7.37
CA CYS A 128 -2.22 -11.64 -6.08
C CYS A 128 -3.18 -11.32 -4.93
N ARG A 129 -2.82 -11.73 -3.71
CA ARG A 129 -3.64 -11.44 -2.53
C ARG A 129 -3.55 -9.97 -2.15
N VAL A 130 -4.68 -9.26 -2.10
CA VAL A 130 -4.73 -7.85 -1.66
C VAL A 130 -5.20 -7.78 -0.20
N LEU A 131 -4.41 -7.13 0.65
CA LEU A 131 -4.64 -7.01 2.10
C LEU A 131 -4.70 -5.53 2.49
N ALA A 132 -5.86 -5.09 2.96
CA ALA A 132 -6.11 -3.72 3.38
C ALA A 132 -6.09 -3.65 4.92
N VAL A 133 -5.10 -2.96 5.49
CA VAL A 133 -4.90 -2.87 6.94
C VAL A 133 -5.44 -1.54 7.45
N LYS A 134 -6.42 -1.58 8.35
CA LYS A 134 -6.97 -0.38 9.00
C LYS A 134 -6.19 -0.09 10.28
N SER A 135 -5.75 1.16 10.45
CA SER A 135 -5.11 1.64 11.67
C SER A 135 -6.14 2.23 12.63
N ASN A 136 -5.94 2.03 13.93
CA ASN A 136 -6.87 2.47 14.99
C ASN A 136 -6.56 3.87 15.55
N ALA A 137 -5.68 4.64 14.89
CA ALA A 137 -5.37 6.00 15.33
C ALA A 137 -6.49 6.99 14.92
N SER A 138 -7.27 7.39 15.93
CA SER A 138 -8.34 8.40 15.95
C SER A 138 -9.58 8.15 15.09
N SER A 139 -10.54 7.41 15.64
CA SER A 139 -11.95 7.74 15.44
C SER A 139 -12.24 9.09 16.11
N SER A 140 -12.21 10.20 15.37
CA SER A 140 -12.98 11.37 15.77
C SER A 140 -14.47 11.01 15.65
N PRO A 141 -15.28 11.14 16.72
CA PRO A 141 -16.71 11.00 16.58
C PRO A 141 -17.20 12.30 15.92
N ASP A 142 -17.67 12.21 14.67
CA ASP A 142 -18.89 12.93 14.24
C ASP A 142 -19.23 12.64 12.77
N SER A 143 -20.40 11.99 12.63
CA SER A 143 -21.38 12.08 11.55
C SER A 143 -20.92 12.56 10.16
N SER A 144 -20.78 11.62 9.24
CA SER A 144 -21.71 11.60 8.11
C SER A 144 -22.04 10.17 7.75
N SER A 145 -23.33 9.91 7.71
CA SER A 145 -23.96 8.70 7.20
C SER A 145 -23.19 8.11 6.01
N ILE A 146 -22.52 6.99 6.23
CA ILE A 146 -22.33 6.02 5.15
C ILE A 146 -23.72 5.40 4.98
N PRO A 147 -24.47 5.70 3.90
CA PRO A 147 -25.60 4.86 3.57
C PRO A 147 -25.01 3.46 3.39
N ASN A 148 -25.73 2.44 3.83
CA ASN A 148 -25.43 1.02 3.63
C ASN A 148 -25.34 0.65 2.14
N SER A 149 -24.46 1.31 1.40
CA SER A 149 -24.02 0.93 0.08
C SER A 149 -23.07 -0.21 0.34
N SER A 150 -23.63 -1.40 0.21
CA SER A 150 -22.96 -2.63 -0.11
C SER A 150 -22.01 -2.45 -1.31
N THR A 151 -20.93 -1.68 -1.15
CA THR A 151 -19.74 -1.85 -1.98
C THR A 151 -19.10 -3.12 -1.48
N ASN A 152 -19.52 -4.23 -2.09
CA ASN A 152 -18.92 -5.54 -1.92
C ASN A 152 -17.47 -5.44 -2.42
N MET A 153 -16.58 -5.01 -1.54
CA MET A 153 -15.17 -4.80 -1.84
C MET A 153 -14.49 -6.18 -1.83
N ASP A 154 -14.04 -6.66 -2.98
CA ASP A 154 -13.48 -8.01 -3.18
C ASP A 154 -12.10 -8.26 -2.52
N PHE A 155 -11.74 -7.60 -1.41
CA PHE A 155 -10.44 -7.76 -0.76
C PHE A 155 -10.54 -8.02 0.75
N SER A 156 -9.51 -8.63 1.33
CA SER A 156 -9.47 -8.91 2.76
C SER A 156 -9.15 -7.63 3.53
N GLN A 157 -10.12 -7.14 4.29
CA GLN A 157 -9.94 -6.08 5.27
C GLN A 157 -9.47 -6.67 6.59
N ILE A 158 -8.44 -6.07 7.18
CA ILE A 158 -7.88 -6.47 8.46
C ILE A 158 -8.10 -5.33 9.44
N ASP A 159 -8.91 -5.62 10.46
CA ASP A 159 -9.13 -4.73 11.60
C ASP A 159 -8.24 -5.17 12.76
N LEU A 160 -7.44 -4.24 13.28
CA LEU A 160 -6.51 -4.49 14.38
C LEU A 160 -7.17 -4.27 15.75
N ALA A 161 -8.44 -3.86 15.81
CA ALA A 161 -9.17 -3.58 17.07
C ALA A 161 -9.41 -4.80 17.98
N GLY A 162 -9.14 -6.03 17.50
CA GLY A 162 -9.31 -7.26 18.28
C GLY A 162 -8.03 -7.97 18.69
N LEU A 163 -6.85 -7.41 18.40
CA LEU A 163 -5.54 -8.06 18.63
C LEU A 163 -4.82 -7.46 19.85
N GLN A 164 -5.50 -7.39 21.01
CA GLN A 164 -4.89 -7.07 22.31
C GLN A 164 -4.52 -8.34 23.08
#